data_AF-A0A541AXN8-F1
#
_entry.id   AF-A0A541AXN8-F1
#
_cell.length_a   1.000
_cell.length_b   1.000
_cell.length_c   1.000
_cell.angle_alpha   90.00
_cell.angle_beta   90.00
_cell.angle_gamma   90.00
#
_symmetry.space_group_name_H-M   'P 1'
#
loop_
_entity.id
_entity.type
_entity.pdbx_description
1 polymer ?
#
loop_
_entity_poly.entity_id
_entity_poly.type
_entity_poly.pdbx_seq_one_letter_code
_entity_poly.pdbx_strand_id
1 'polypeptide(L)'
;MIFCLGQTGIGFKNTILPVLPTVGTVSMQALKKGRKLRCNDKKEFLSIPSSFIAYLVGLIDGDGYIQIVKTTKGYISIKLIICLSLEDISSLEYIYSVLKIGKLQIALAPDKNNPICKLVFCKTDLQEVIFPLLIHHKIYFITESRRAQFDLAMFIFNNDLKLFNQISCFNKVPTIFELPKTASDYLSLAFFKNWLVGFTNAGQYQGVKIFILDKPLNYKRVKSSFKNLFSDRKSYYFLLKLLKGARTKIQP
;
A
#
# COMPACT_ATOMS: atom_id res chain seq x y z
N MET A 1 20.59 -37.09 -2.18
CA MET A 1 19.52 -37.46 -1.23
C MET A 1 19.61 -36.49 -0.05
N ILE A 2 19.09 -35.29 -0.22
CA ILE A 2 17.88 -34.76 0.46
C ILE A 2 17.85 -35.08 1.96
N PHE A 3 18.06 -34.06 2.79
CA PHE A 3 17.12 -33.75 3.87
C PHE A 3 16.89 -32.23 3.90
N CYS A 4 15.72 -31.84 3.40
CA CYS A 4 15.11 -30.54 3.66
C CYS A 4 14.68 -30.50 5.13
N LEU A 5 15.19 -29.55 5.90
CA LEU A 5 14.51 -29.10 7.11
C LEU A 5 13.71 -27.86 6.74
N GLY A 6 12.40 -28.07 6.68
CA GLY A 6 11.42 -26.99 6.57
C GLY A 6 11.49 -26.09 7.79
N GLN A 7 11.51 -24.78 7.55
CA GLN A 7 11.14 -23.80 8.56
C GLN A 7 9.79 -23.22 8.20
N THR A 8 8.84 -23.62 9.04
CA THR A 8 7.47 -23.15 9.18
C THR A 8 7.42 -21.70 9.64
N GLY A 9 6.55 -20.92 9.01
CA GLY A 9 5.79 -19.79 9.57
C GLY A 9 6.53 -18.80 10.47
N ILE A 10 6.85 -17.62 9.92
CA ILE A 10 7.17 -16.44 10.74
C ILE A 10 5.87 -15.96 11.39
N GLY A 11 5.57 -16.51 12.57
CA GLY A 11 4.52 -16.00 13.44
C GLY A 11 4.96 -14.67 14.06
N PHE A 12 4.39 -13.56 13.59
CA PHE A 12 4.46 -12.29 14.32
C PHE A 12 3.72 -12.47 15.64
N LYS A 13 4.47 -12.72 16.73
CA LYS A 13 3.91 -12.73 18.08
C LYS A 13 3.39 -11.33 18.40
N ASN A 14 2.08 -11.23 18.64
CA ASN A 14 1.41 -10.05 19.19
C ASN A 14 1.99 -9.72 20.57
N THR A 15 3.05 -8.94 20.59
CA THR A 15 3.45 -8.14 21.75
C THR A 15 3.17 -6.70 21.35
N ILE A 16 2.37 -5.99 22.15
CA ILE A 16 2.14 -4.56 21.97
C ILE A 16 3.47 -3.89 22.29
N LEU A 17 4.33 -3.74 21.29
CA LEU A 17 5.58 -3.01 21.42
C LEU A 17 5.22 -1.53 21.52
N PRO A 18 5.73 -0.79 22.51
CA PRO A 18 5.39 0.62 22.73
C PRO A 18 5.90 1.56 21.63
N VAL A 19 6.55 1.01 20.60
CA VAL A 19 7.20 1.70 19.49
C VAL A 19 7.10 0.83 18.24
N LEU A 20 6.81 1.44 17.08
CA LEU A 20 6.80 0.74 15.79
C LEU A 20 8.15 0.04 15.53
N PRO A 21 8.17 -1.28 15.28
CA PRO A 21 9.39 -2.01 15.02
C PRO A 21 9.98 -1.62 13.67
N THR A 22 11.29 -1.44 13.58
CA THR A 22 11.98 -1.28 12.29
C THR A 22 11.91 -2.57 11.49
N VAL A 23 11.67 -2.46 10.18
CA VAL A 23 11.75 -3.59 9.24
C VAL A 23 13.19 -3.73 8.73
N GLY A 24 13.81 -4.88 9.00
CA GLY A 24 15.18 -5.18 8.60
C GLY A 24 16.22 -4.32 9.34
N THR A 25 17.36 -4.11 8.70
CA THR A 25 18.48 -3.33 9.28
C THR A 25 18.57 -1.94 8.67
N VAL A 26 18.68 -0.91 9.51
CA VAL A 26 18.89 0.49 9.11
C VAL A 26 20.16 1.03 9.75
N SER A 27 21.03 1.67 8.97
CA SER A 27 22.27 2.23 9.50
C SER A 27 22.03 3.54 10.26
N MET A 28 22.78 3.77 11.34
CA MET A 28 22.70 5.02 12.11
C MET A 28 22.94 6.27 11.25
N GLN A 29 23.78 6.17 10.22
CA GLN A 29 24.03 7.28 9.30
C GLN A 29 22.79 7.59 8.44
N ALA A 30 22.04 6.57 8.02
CA ALA A 30 20.79 6.75 7.29
C ALA A 30 19.71 7.42 8.18
N LEU A 31 19.64 7.04 9.46
CA LEU A 31 18.76 7.69 10.44
C LEU A 31 19.13 9.16 10.66
N LYS A 32 20.43 9.49 10.74
CA LYS A 32 20.89 10.89 10.90
C LYS A 32 20.51 11.79 9.72
N LYS A 33 20.44 11.25 8.50
CA LYS A 33 20.02 12.01 7.31
C LYS A 33 18.51 12.28 7.31
N GLY A 34 17.71 11.41 7.93
CA GLY A 34 16.29 11.64 8.19
C GLY A 34 16.10 12.49 9.45
N ARG A 35 16.16 13.83 9.32
CA ARG A 35 16.14 14.76 10.47
C ARG A 35 14.96 14.59 11.46
N LYS A 36 13.89 13.84 11.11
CA LYS A 36 12.66 13.61 11.88
C LYS A 36 12.38 12.14 12.27
N LEU A 37 13.32 11.22 12.04
CA LEU A 37 13.13 9.78 12.29
C LEU A 37 13.92 9.32 13.52
N ARG A 38 13.90 10.09 14.61
CA ARG A 38 14.53 9.65 15.87
C ARG A 38 13.61 8.65 16.57
N CYS A 39 14.18 7.72 17.33
CA CYS A 39 13.42 6.68 18.03
C CYS A 39 12.30 7.20 18.95
N ASN A 40 12.39 8.44 19.44
CA ASN A 40 11.32 9.07 20.24
C ASN A 40 10.13 9.56 19.38
N ASP A 41 10.36 9.89 18.11
CA ASP A 41 9.33 10.42 17.19
C ASP A 41 8.40 9.30 16.69
N LYS A 42 8.81 8.03 16.80
CA LYS A 42 8.04 6.88 16.30
C LYS A 42 6.68 6.70 16.97
N LYS A 43 6.53 7.18 18.20
CA LYS A 43 5.25 7.15 18.92
C LYS A 43 4.21 8.05 18.26
N GLU A 44 4.63 9.14 17.61
CA GLU A 44 3.69 10.04 16.93
C GLU A 44 3.00 9.32 15.76
N PHE A 45 3.71 8.44 15.05
CA PHE A 45 3.12 7.67 13.95
C PHE A 45 2.03 6.69 14.40
N LEU A 46 2.08 6.20 15.65
CA LEU A 46 1.03 5.34 16.21
C LEU A 46 -0.28 6.11 16.44
N SER A 47 -0.23 7.45 16.51
CA SER A 47 -1.44 8.28 16.62
C SER A 47 -2.15 8.51 15.29
N ILE A 48 -1.51 8.14 14.16
CA ILE A 48 -2.13 8.28 12.83
C ILE A 48 -3.30 7.30 12.72
N PRO A 49 -4.49 7.78 12.33
CA PRO A 49 -5.66 6.92 12.18
C PRO A 49 -5.42 5.77 11.20
N SER A 50 -5.79 4.55 11.59
CA SER A 50 -5.71 3.38 10.71
C SER A 50 -6.53 3.54 9.42
N SER A 51 -7.61 4.33 9.47
CA SER A 51 -8.41 4.71 8.30
C SER A 51 -7.62 5.53 7.29
N PHE A 52 -6.76 6.45 7.74
CA PHE A 52 -5.87 7.22 6.85
C PHE A 52 -4.82 6.31 6.21
N ILE A 53 -4.22 5.38 6.98
CA ILE A 53 -3.26 4.42 6.43
C ILE A 53 -3.93 3.52 5.38
N ALA A 54 -5.15 3.06 5.65
CA ALA A 54 -5.93 2.26 4.70
C ALA A 54 -6.23 3.03 3.41
N TYR A 55 -6.67 4.29 3.53
CA TYR A 55 -6.84 5.20 2.41
C TYR A 55 -5.55 5.35 1.59
N LEU A 56 -4.42 5.59 2.26
CA LEU A 56 -3.12 5.75 1.61
C LEU A 56 -2.72 4.49 0.83
N VAL A 57 -2.92 3.30 1.40
CA VAL A 57 -2.64 2.02 0.70
C VAL A 57 -3.51 1.86 -0.53
N GLY A 58 -4.80 2.23 -0.44
CA GLY A 58 -5.70 2.26 -1.59
C GLY A 58 -5.17 3.16 -2.70
N LEU A 59 -4.75 4.37 -2.35
CA LEU A 59 -4.19 5.33 -3.30
C LEU A 59 -2.91 4.79 -3.96
N ILE A 60 -2.02 4.16 -3.18
CA ILE A 60 -0.79 3.53 -3.69
C ILE A 60 -1.12 2.34 -4.60
N ASP A 61 -2.16 1.56 -4.29
CA ASP A 61 -2.63 0.46 -5.14
C ASP A 61 -3.11 0.92 -6.51
N GLY A 62 -3.59 2.17 -6.62
CA GLY A 62 -4.03 2.79 -7.87
C GLY A 62 -2.93 3.53 -8.62
N ASP A 63 -2.35 4.57 -8.01
CA ASP A 63 -1.42 5.52 -8.65
C ASP A 63 0.01 5.49 -8.06
N GLY A 64 0.29 4.51 -7.22
CA GLY A 64 1.60 4.29 -6.63
C GLY A 64 2.30 3.04 -7.12
N TYR A 65 3.59 2.97 -6.82
CA TYR A 65 4.39 1.75 -6.98
C TYR A 65 5.58 1.75 -6.03
N ILE A 66 6.04 0.55 -5.70
CA ILE A 66 7.29 0.32 -4.98
C ILE A 66 8.34 -0.04 -6.02
N GLN A 67 9.27 0.87 -6.24
CA GLN A 67 10.37 0.73 -7.18
C GLN A 67 11.54 0.02 -6.51
N ILE A 68 11.98 -1.09 -7.10
CA ILE A 68 13.19 -1.84 -6.69
C ILE A 68 14.08 -1.93 -7.93
N VAL A 69 15.21 -1.23 -7.92
CA VAL A 69 16.08 -1.11 -9.11
C VAL A 69 17.56 -1.29 -8.75
N LYS A 70 18.33 -1.78 -9.73
CA LYS A 70 19.79 -1.87 -9.67
C LYS A 70 20.39 -0.48 -9.90
N THR A 71 21.22 -0.02 -8.96
CA THR A 71 22.04 1.18 -9.14
C THR A 71 23.22 0.92 -10.06
N THR A 72 23.86 1.97 -10.59
CA THR A 72 25.08 1.85 -11.41
C THR A 72 26.21 1.09 -10.70
N LYS A 73 26.29 1.20 -9.37
CA LYS A 73 27.26 0.49 -8.52
C LYS A 73 26.83 -0.95 -8.15
N GLY A 74 25.70 -1.44 -8.66
CA GLY A 74 25.19 -2.79 -8.39
C GLY A 74 24.38 -2.97 -7.11
N TYR A 75 24.26 -1.93 -6.27
CA TYR A 75 23.39 -1.95 -5.08
C TYR A 75 21.91 -1.90 -5.44
N ILE A 76 21.07 -2.35 -4.50
CA ILE A 76 19.61 -2.24 -4.56
C ILE A 76 19.16 -0.85 -4.08
N SER A 77 18.38 -0.15 -4.91
CA SER A 77 17.65 1.06 -4.51
C SER A 77 16.16 0.73 -4.39
N ILE A 78 15.55 1.05 -3.24
CA ILE A 78 14.13 0.86 -2.98
C ILE A 78 13.48 2.22 -2.67
N LYS A 79 12.38 2.53 -3.35
CA LYS A 79 11.58 3.74 -3.15
C LYS A 79 10.10 3.43 -3.33
N LEU A 80 9.24 4.11 -2.60
CA LEU A 80 7.80 4.16 -2.91
C LEU A 80 7.51 5.50 -3.55
N ILE A 81 6.79 5.48 -4.66
CA ILE A 81 6.48 6.67 -5.45
C ILE A 81 4.96 6.68 -5.67
N ILE A 82 4.33 7.79 -5.28
CA ILE A 82 2.96 8.14 -5.68
C ILE A 82 3.08 9.23 -6.74
N CYS A 83 2.44 9.04 -7.89
CA CYS A 83 2.54 9.97 -9.01
C CYS A 83 1.15 10.43 -9.42
N LEU A 84 0.89 11.73 -9.34
CA LEU A 84 -0.39 12.33 -9.71
C LEU A 84 -0.19 13.46 -10.74
N SER A 85 -1.29 13.90 -11.35
CA SER A 85 -1.32 15.18 -12.08
C SER A 85 -0.95 16.34 -11.14
N LEU A 86 -0.33 17.40 -11.66
CA LEU A 86 -0.07 18.60 -10.85
C LEU A 86 -1.35 19.21 -10.28
N GLU A 87 -2.49 19.06 -10.96
CA GLU A 87 -3.80 19.51 -10.48
C GLU A 87 -4.20 18.88 -9.14
N ASP A 88 -3.73 17.66 -8.87
CA ASP A 88 -4.01 16.90 -7.65
C ASP A 88 -2.89 17.05 -6.58
N ILE A 89 -1.98 18.03 -6.71
CA ILE A 89 -0.85 18.22 -5.79
C ILE A 89 -1.27 18.38 -4.33
N SER A 90 -2.43 18.99 -4.08
CA SER A 90 -3.01 19.16 -2.74
C SER A 90 -3.24 17.82 -2.02
N SER A 91 -3.51 16.75 -2.77
CA SER A 91 -3.62 15.40 -2.22
C SER A 91 -2.28 14.90 -1.68
N LEU A 92 -1.19 15.16 -2.41
CA LEU A 92 0.15 14.80 -1.95
C LEU A 92 0.62 15.68 -0.79
N GLU A 93 0.26 16.96 -0.79
CA GLU A 93 0.52 17.89 0.32
C GLU A 93 -0.21 17.48 1.60
N TYR A 94 -1.46 17.02 1.49
CA TYR A 94 -2.21 16.46 2.61
C TYR A 94 -1.54 15.19 3.16
N ILE A 95 -1.15 14.25 2.30
CA ILE A 95 -0.44 13.04 2.73
C ILE A 95 0.88 13.41 3.42
N TYR A 96 1.61 14.39 2.85
CA TYR A 96 2.84 14.90 3.43
C TYR A 96 2.62 15.60 4.77
N SER A 97 1.52 16.33 4.97
CA SER A 97 1.24 17.03 6.24
C SER A 97 0.91 16.07 7.37
N VAL A 98 0.24 14.95 7.07
CA VAL A 98 -0.08 13.87 8.02
C VAL A 98 1.16 13.06 8.36
N LEU A 99 1.90 12.58 7.35
CA LEU A 99 3.05 11.70 7.56
C LEU A 99 4.33 12.47 7.93
N LYS A 100 4.48 13.72 7.49
CA LYS A 100 5.67 14.57 7.70
C LYS A 100 7.00 13.95 7.22
N ILE A 101 6.93 12.94 6.35
CA ILE A 101 8.06 12.20 5.76
C ILE A 101 7.90 12.10 4.23
N GLY A 102 8.97 11.69 3.54
CA GLY A 102 9.04 11.67 2.08
C GLY A 102 9.44 13.02 1.48
N LYS A 103 9.54 13.06 0.15
CA LYS A 103 9.91 14.25 -0.62
C LYS A 103 8.91 14.51 -1.73
N LEU A 104 8.26 15.67 -1.68
CA LEU A 104 7.46 16.21 -2.78
C LEU A 104 8.39 16.67 -3.90
N GLN A 105 8.08 16.28 -5.13
CA GLN A 105 8.82 16.64 -6.33
C GLN A 105 7.82 17.00 -7.44
N ILE A 106 8.05 18.14 -8.08
CA ILE A 106 7.34 18.51 -9.30
C ILE A 106 8.24 18.10 -10.47
N ALA A 107 7.70 17.33 -11.40
CA ALA A 107 8.40 16.90 -12.58
C ALA A 107 7.57 17.24 -13.82
N LEU A 108 8.22 17.75 -14.86
CA LEU A 108 7.58 17.86 -16.17
C LEU A 108 7.56 16.46 -16.78
N ALA A 109 6.40 16.03 -17.28
CA ALA A 109 6.35 14.83 -18.11
C ALA A 109 7.20 15.04 -19.38
N PRO A 110 7.76 13.95 -19.96
CA PRO A 110 8.54 14.04 -21.20
C PRO A 110 7.75 14.72 -22.33
N ASP A 111 6.43 14.47 -22.36
CA ASP A 111 5.48 15.15 -23.22
C ASP A 111 5.04 16.44 -22.51
N LYS A 112 5.72 17.53 -22.87
CA LYS A 112 5.84 18.85 -22.20
C LYS A 112 4.53 19.59 -21.81
N ASN A 113 3.35 18.99 -21.98
CA ASN A 113 2.07 19.67 -21.74
C ASN A 113 1.37 19.27 -20.44
N ASN A 114 1.78 18.18 -19.77
CA ASN A 114 1.12 17.71 -18.53
C ASN A 114 2.14 17.54 -17.38
N PRO A 115 2.32 18.56 -16.52
CA PRO A 115 3.16 18.43 -15.34
C PRO A 115 2.60 17.38 -14.37
N ILE A 116 3.51 16.62 -13.75
CA ILE A 116 3.19 15.61 -12.74
C ILE A 116 3.82 15.98 -11.41
N CYS A 117 3.15 15.65 -10.32
CA CYS A 117 3.70 15.75 -8.98
C CYS A 117 3.95 14.35 -8.40
N LYS A 118 5.03 14.20 -7.64
CA LYS A 118 5.45 12.93 -7.05
C LYS A 118 5.70 13.09 -5.56
N LEU A 119 5.18 12.17 -4.78
CA LEU A 119 5.58 11.98 -3.39
C LEU A 119 6.45 10.73 -3.31
N VAL A 120 7.72 10.94 -2.95
CA VAL A 120 8.74 9.87 -2.94
C VAL A 120 9.16 9.56 -1.52
N PHE A 121 8.93 8.33 -1.08
CA PHE A 121 9.45 7.80 0.17
C PHE A 121 10.69 6.97 -0.10
N CYS A 122 11.77 7.23 0.64
CA CYS A 122 13.02 6.52 0.48
C CYS A 122 13.04 5.20 1.26
N LYS A 123 14.06 4.36 1.02
CA LYS A 123 14.25 3.09 1.75
C LYS A 123 14.07 3.23 3.26
N THR A 124 14.67 4.25 3.88
CA THR A 124 14.57 4.48 5.33
C THR A 124 13.15 4.80 5.77
N ASP A 125 12.41 5.63 5.03
CA ASP A 125 11.00 5.95 5.33
C ASP A 125 10.14 4.67 5.33
N LEU A 126 10.42 3.74 4.42
CA LEU A 126 9.71 2.47 4.32
C LEU A 126 10.02 1.54 5.49
N GLN A 127 11.30 1.41 5.86
CA GLN A 127 11.75 0.53 6.95
C GLN A 127 11.33 1.03 8.34
N GLU A 128 11.26 2.36 8.52
CA GLU A 128 11.03 2.98 9.83
C GLU A 128 9.57 3.36 10.09
N VAL A 129 8.77 3.62 9.04
CA VAL A 129 7.42 4.18 9.19
C VAL A 129 6.39 3.43 8.37
N ILE A 130 6.48 3.46 7.04
CA ILE A 130 5.39 2.99 6.17
C ILE A 130 5.11 1.50 6.38
N PHE A 131 6.10 0.62 6.20
CA PHE A 131 5.88 -0.82 6.34
C PHE A 131 5.57 -1.25 7.77
N PRO A 132 6.24 -0.70 8.81
CA PRO A 132 5.83 -0.93 10.20
C PRO A 132 4.37 -0.59 10.48
N LEU A 133 3.85 0.54 9.96
CA LEU A 133 2.44 0.91 10.12
C LEU A 133 1.49 -0.09 9.45
N LEU A 134 1.83 -0.56 8.25
CA LEU A 134 1.05 -1.58 7.54
C LEU A 134 0.96 -2.87 8.36
N ILE A 135 2.10 -3.33 8.88
CA ILE A 135 2.17 -4.55 9.70
C ILE A 135 1.38 -4.37 11.01
N HIS A 136 1.58 -3.24 11.70
CA HIS A 136 0.91 -2.92 12.95
C HIS A 136 -0.61 -2.93 12.82
N HIS A 137 -1.15 -2.34 11.75
CA HIS A 137 -2.59 -2.28 11.50
C HIS A 137 -3.15 -3.45 10.69
N LYS A 138 -2.30 -4.41 10.29
CA LYS A 138 -2.66 -5.53 9.40
C LYS A 138 -3.32 -5.05 8.09
N ILE A 139 -2.81 -3.95 7.54
CA ILE A 139 -3.23 -3.38 6.27
C ILE A 139 -2.24 -3.82 5.20
N TYR A 140 -2.76 -4.31 4.07
CA TYR A 140 -1.93 -4.82 2.99
C TYR A 140 -2.49 -4.43 1.63
N PHE A 141 -1.63 -4.49 0.62
CA PHE A 141 -1.99 -4.23 -0.77
C PHE A 141 -2.90 -5.35 -1.30
N ILE A 142 -3.97 -4.95 -1.98
CA ILE A 142 -4.94 -5.88 -2.57
C ILE A 142 -4.54 -6.22 -4.01
N THR A 143 -3.95 -5.27 -4.74
CA THR A 143 -3.56 -5.51 -6.12
C THR A 143 -2.36 -6.43 -6.21
N GLU A 144 -2.37 -7.35 -7.18
CA GLU A 144 -1.31 -8.34 -7.35
C GLU A 144 0.07 -7.70 -7.52
N SER A 145 0.17 -6.66 -8.36
CA SER A 145 1.44 -6.00 -8.65
C SER A 145 2.03 -5.31 -7.42
N ARG A 146 1.24 -4.53 -6.66
CA ARG A 146 1.76 -3.82 -5.47
C ARG A 146 2.08 -4.78 -4.34
N ARG A 147 1.27 -5.83 -4.16
CA ARG A 147 1.58 -6.91 -3.22
C ARG A 147 2.90 -7.60 -3.57
N ALA A 148 3.11 -7.99 -4.82
CA ALA A 148 4.37 -8.60 -5.25
C ALA A 148 5.58 -7.68 -5.03
N GLN A 149 5.43 -6.37 -5.29
CA GLN A 149 6.49 -5.39 -5.01
C GLN A 149 6.75 -5.22 -3.51
N PHE A 150 5.70 -5.23 -2.69
CA PHE A 150 5.80 -5.17 -1.23
C PHE A 150 6.48 -6.41 -0.65
N ASP A 151 6.03 -7.60 -1.05
CA ASP A 151 6.59 -8.88 -0.62
C ASP A 151 8.10 -8.95 -0.97
N LEU A 152 8.47 -8.53 -2.17
CA LEU A 152 9.88 -8.47 -2.60
C LEU A 152 10.69 -7.47 -1.76
N ALA A 153 10.15 -6.27 -1.49
CA ALA A 153 10.83 -5.28 -0.67
C ALA A 153 11.07 -5.80 0.76
N MET A 154 10.05 -6.43 1.35
CA MET A 154 10.15 -7.02 2.68
C MET A 154 11.12 -8.20 2.72
N PHE A 155 11.14 -9.05 1.69
CA PHE A 155 12.12 -10.12 1.56
C PHE A 155 13.56 -9.57 1.53
N ILE A 156 13.80 -8.50 0.76
CA ILE A 156 15.10 -7.82 0.72
C ILE A 156 15.50 -7.29 2.10
N PHE A 157 14.57 -6.65 2.81
CA PHE A 157 14.85 -6.08 4.13
C PHE A 157 15.10 -7.13 5.21
N ASN A 158 14.30 -8.19 5.24
CA ASN A 158 14.41 -9.26 6.24
C ASN A 158 15.71 -10.08 6.08
N ASN A 159 16.27 -10.14 4.87
CA ASN A 159 17.51 -10.86 4.58
C ASN A 159 18.74 -9.93 4.46
N ASP A 160 18.61 -8.63 4.76
CA ASP A 160 19.66 -7.61 4.62
C ASP A 160 20.38 -7.65 3.25
N LEU A 161 19.63 -7.86 2.15
CA LEU A 161 20.21 -7.90 0.82
C LEU A 161 20.63 -6.49 0.37
N LYS A 162 21.87 -6.37 -0.10
CA LYS A 162 22.48 -5.07 -0.46
C LYS A 162 22.76 -4.97 -1.96
N LEU A 163 23.17 -6.08 -2.57
CA LEU A 163 23.53 -6.15 -3.98
C LEU A 163 22.39 -6.77 -4.79
N PHE A 164 22.13 -6.20 -5.96
CA PHE A 164 20.98 -6.60 -6.78
C PHE A 164 21.07 -8.05 -7.28
N ASN A 165 22.28 -8.55 -7.50
CA ASN A 165 22.53 -9.94 -7.89
C ASN A 165 22.21 -10.97 -6.79
N GLN A 166 22.07 -10.53 -5.53
CA GLN A 166 21.66 -11.40 -4.42
C GLN A 166 20.17 -11.75 -4.48
N ILE A 167 19.39 -11.03 -5.30
CA ILE A 167 17.99 -11.35 -5.57
C ILE A 167 17.96 -12.51 -6.58
N SER A 168 18.32 -13.70 -6.11
CA SER A 168 18.58 -14.87 -6.97
C SER A 168 17.31 -15.64 -7.36
N CYS A 169 16.15 -15.37 -6.73
CA CYS A 169 14.90 -16.10 -6.99
C CYS A 169 13.65 -15.24 -6.73
N PHE A 170 13.24 -14.38 -7.68
CA PHE A 170 11.97 -13.65 -7.59
C PHE A 170 10.76 -14.59 -7.39
N ASN A 171 10.81 -15.79 -7.96
CA ASN A 171 9.71 -16.76 -7.93
C ASN A 171 9.55 -17.47 -6.57
N LYS A 172 10.43 -17.22 -5.60
CA LYS A 172 10.39 -17.84 -4.26
C LYS A 172 10.10 -16.85 -3.14
N VAL A 173 9.74 -15.62 -3.49
CA VAL A 173 9.41 -14.60 -2.49
C VAL A 173 8.10 -15.02 -1.78
N PRO A 174 8.13 -15.27 -0.47
CA PRO A 174 6.93 -15.65 0.27
C PRO A 174 5.99 -14.46 0.39
N THR A 175 4.69 -14.70 0.24
CA THR A 175 3.66 -13.68 0.51
C THR A 175 3.56 -13.45 2.02
N ILE A 176 3.52 -12.19 2.43
CA ILE A 176 3.43 -11.83 3.87
C ILE A 176 2.00 -11.89 4.38
N PHE A 177 1.05 -11.46 3.55
CA PHE A 177 -0.37 -11.43 3.89
C PHE A 177 -1.16 -12.32 2.93
N GLU A 178 -1.88 -13.29 3.50
CA GLU A 178 -2.81 -14.08 2.71
C GLU A 178 -4.00 -13.21 2.29
N LEU A 179 -4.30 -13.23 0.98
CA LEU A 179 -5.49 -12.56 0.49
C LEU A 179 -6.74 -13.37 0.83
N PRO A 180 -7.87 -12.70 1.09
CA PRO A 180 -9.14 -13.38 1.23
C PRO A 180 -9.50 -14.19 -0.03
N LYS A 181 -10.14 -15.34 0.16
CA LYS A 181 -10.45 -16.28 -0.94
C LYS A 181 -11.76 -15.95 -1.64
N THR A 182 -12.70 -15.32 -0.94
CA THR A 182 -14.01 -14.94 -1.49
C THR A 182 -14.21 -13.43 -1.43
N ALA A 183 -15.08 -12.88 -2.28
CA ALA A 183 -15.36 -11.45 -2.22
C ALA A 183 -16.06 -11.01 -0.92
N SER A 184 -16.83 -11.90 -0.31
CA SER A 184 -17.41 -11.65 1.01
C SER A 184 -16.32 -11.38 2.05
N ASP A 185 -15.23 -12.14 1.98
CA ASP A 185 -14.14 -12.02 2.93
C ASP A 185 -13.41 -10.66 2.78
N TYR A 186 -13.31 -10.12 1.55
CA TYR A 186 -12.78 -8.76 1.36
C TYR A 186 -13.65 -7.69 2.02
N LEU A 187 -14.97 -7.83 1.98
CA LEU A 187 -15.88 -6.90 2.68
C LEU A 187 -15.73 -6.97 4.20
N SER A 188 -15.29 -8.12 4.72
CA SER A 188 -15.07 -8.32 6.14
C SER A 188 -13.77 -7.69 6.65
N LEU A 189 -12.86 -7.29 5.75
CA LEU A 189 -11.62 -6.63 6.14
C LEU A 189 -11.93 -5.24 6.72
N ALA A 190 -11.48 -5.00 7.95
CA ALA A 190 -11.70 -3.75 8.67
C ALA A 190 -11.23 -2.50 7.91
N PHE A 191 -10.16 -2.64 7.11
CA PHE A 191 -9.58 -1.53 6.34
C PHE A 191 -10.19 -1.33 4.94
N PHE A 192 -10.98 -2.28 4.44
CA PHE A 192 -11.37 -2.33 3.02
C PHE A 192 -12.18 -1.13 2.56
N LYS A 193 -13.08 -0.61 3.39
CA LYS A 193 -13.90 0.57 3.03
C LYS A 193 -13.02 1.81 2.81
N ASN A 194 -12.04 2.05 3.69
CA ASN A 194 -11.13 3.18 3.58
C ASN A 194 -10.13 2.98 2.44
N TRP A 195 -9.64 1.75 2.24
CA TRP A 195 -8.84 1.38 1.08
C TRP A 195 -9.56 1.67 -0.23
N LEU A 196 -10.85 1.32 -0.32
CA LEU A 196 -11.66 1.56 -1.51
C LEU A 196 -11.72 3.05 -1.85
N VAL A 197 -11.91 3.92 -0.85
CA VAL A 197 -11.90 5.38 -1.04
C VAL A 197 -10.59 5.84 -1.68
N GLY A 198 -9.44 5.41 -1.12
CA GLY A 198 -8.13 5.76 -1.67
C GLY A 198 -7.90 5.25 -3.09
N PHE A 199 -8.27 3.99 -3.34
CA PHE A 199 -8.14 3.35 -4.65
C PHE A 199 -8.98 4.06 -5.71
N THR A 200 -10.13 4.61 -5.31
CA THR A 200 -11.02 5.33 -6.22
C THR A 200 -10.58 6.77 -6.47
N ASN A 201 -9.90 7.39 -5.50
CA ASN A 201 -9.28 8.71 -5.68
C ASN A 201 -8.13 8.70 -6.69
N ALA A 202 -7.41 7.58 -6.80
CA ALA A 202 -6.32 7.34 -7.75
C ALA A 202 -6.75 7.28 -9.24
N GLY A 203 -7.88 7.89 -9.61
CA GLY A 203 -8.23 8.14 -11.02
C GLY A 203 -8.51 6.93 -11.92
N GLN A 204 -8.20 5.69 -11.52
CA GLN A 204 -8.42 4.50 -12.35
C GLN A 204 -9.91 4.25 -12.67
N TYR A 205 -10.80 5.00 -12.03
CA TYR A 205 -12.24 4.91 -12.25
C TYR A 205 -12.90 6.30 -12.22
N GLN A 206 -12.98 6.99 -13.35
CA GLN A 206 -13.85 8.19 -13.49
C GLN A 206 -15.31 7.90 -13.11
N GLY A 207 -15.77 6.65 -13.26
CA GLY A 207 -17.09 6.21 -12.79
C GLY A 207 -17.25 6.19 -11.27
N VAL A 208 -16.16 6.29 -10.49
CA VAL A 208 -16.19 6.37 -9.02
C VAL A 208 -16.00 7.82 -8.52
N LYS A 209 -15.27 8.68 -9.24
CA LYS A 209 -15.13 10.12 -8.93
C LYS A 209 -16.47 10.89 -9.01
N ILE A 210 -17.32 10.61 -10.00
CA ILE A 210 -18.69 11.18 -10.12
C ILE A 210 -19.66 10.56 -9.08
N PHE A 211 -19.27 9.44 -8.47
CA PHE A 211 -20.10 8.60 -7.61
C PHE A 211 -20.05 8.98 -6.12
N ILE A 212 -19.01 9.68 -5.67
CA ILE A 212 -18.90 10.18 -4.29
C ILE A 212 -19.62 11.52 -4.12
N LEU A 213 -19.73 12.32 -5.19
CA LEU A 213 -20.16 13.72 -5.08
C LEU A 213 -21.66 13.98 -5.25
N ASP A 214 -22.43 13.14 -5.97
CA ASP A 214 -23.78 13.58 -6.41
C ASP A 214 -25.01 12.72 -6.03
N LYS A 215 -24.91 11.40 -5.79
CA LYS A 215 -25.96 10.50 -5.19
C LYS A 215 -25.60 9.00 -5.31
N PRO A 216 -26.13 8.10 -4.45
CA PRO A 216 -25.64 6.74 -4.29
C PRO A 216 -26.06 5.77 -5.41
N LEU A 217 -25.06 5.21 -6.09
CA LEU A 217 -25.03 3.98 -6.91
C LEU A 217 -26.06 3.83 -8.04
N ASN A 218 -25.60 3.90 -9.30
CA ASN A 218 -26.27 3.24 -10.43
C ASN A 218 -25.31 2.44 -11.35
N TYR A 219 -25.02 1.22 -10.89
CA TYR A 219 -25.00 -0.11 -11.54
C TYR A 219 -24.26 -0.39 -12.87
N LYS A 220 -24.27 0.43 -13.92
CA LYS A 220 -23.96 -0.12 -15.28
C LYS A 220 -22.48 -0.18 -15.69
N ARG A 221 -21.57 0.62 -15.12
CA ARG A 221 -20.16 0.74 -15.59
C ARG A 221 -19.07 0.16 -14.68
N VAL A 222 -19.40 -0.25 -13.45
CA VAL A 222 -18.54 -1.02 -12.52
C VAL A 222 -18.24 -2.45 -13.05
N LYS A 223 -18.93 -2.84 -14.12
CA LYS A 223 -19.13 -4.20 -14.63
C LYS A 223 -17.90 -4.89 -15.25
N SER A 224 -16.89 -4.15 -15.71
CA SER A 224 -15.76 -4.72 -16.49
C SER A 224 -14.57 -5.12 -15.61
N SER A 225 -14.03 -4.20 -14.80
CA SER A 225 -12.79 -4.43 -14.04
C SER A 225 -12.99 -5.09 -12.66
N PHE A 226 -14.17 -4.94 -12.03
CA PHE A 226 -14.51 -5.68 -10.79
C PHE A 226 -14.62 -7.19 -11.01
N LYS A 227 -14.87 -7.61 -12.25
CA LYS A 227 -14.93 -9.02 -12.66
C LYS A 227 -13.56 -9.69 -12.64
N ASN A 228 -12.48 -8.90 -12.74
CA ASN A 228 -11.10 -9.39 -12.68
C ASN A 228 -10.55 -9.43 -11.25
N LEU A 229 -11.12 -8.65 -10.32
CA LEU A 229 -10.71 -8.66 -8.91
C LEU A 229 -11.27 -9.87 -8.14
N PHE A 230 -12.37 -10.44 -8.61
CA PHE A 230 -13.03 -11.59 -7.99
C PHE A 230 -13.30 -12.66 -9.05
N SER A 231 -12.54 -13.75 -8.96
CA SER A 231 -12.52 -14.87 -9.91
C SER A 231 -13.81 -15.71 -9.96
N ASP A 232 -14.78 -15.49 -9.06
CA ASP A 232 -16.03 -16.25 -9.01
C ASP A 232 -17.29 -15.38 -9.17
N ARG A 233 -18.16 -15.81 -10.09
CA ARG A 233 -19.47 -15.23 -10.42
C ARG A 233 -20.40 -15.18 -9.20
N LYS A 234 -20.27 -16.11 -8.23
CA LYS A 234 -21.12 -16.13 -7.02
C LYS A 234 -20.74 -15.02 -6.04
N SER A 235 -19.45 -14.78 -5.85
CA SER A 235 -18.90 -13.66 -5.06
C SER A 235 -19.42 -12.29 -5.57
N TYR A 236 -19.53 -12.14 -6.88
CA TYR A 236 -20.14 -10.99 -7.55
C TYR A 236 -21.64 -10.83 -7.23
N TYR A 237 -22.45 -11.89 -7.35
CA TYR A 237 -23.90 -11.81 -7.05
C TYR A 237 -24.20 -11.65 -5.56
N PHE A 238 -23.31 -12.12 -4.69
CA PHE A 238 -23.41 -11.97 -3.24
C PHE A 238 -23.19 -10.50 -2.79
N LEU A 239 -22.16 -9.84 -3.32
CA LEU A 239 -21.96 -8.39 -3.21
C LEU A 239 -23.18 -7.61 -3.72
N LEU A 240 -23.75 -8.05 -4.84
CA LEU A 240 -24.96 -7.49 -5.46
C LEU A 240 -26.20 -7.59 -4.55
N LYS A 241 -26.28 -8.63 -3.71
CA LYS A 241 -27.38 -8.84 -2.75
C LYS A 241 -27.17 -8.03 -1.47
N LEU A 242 -25.93 -7.95 -0.96
CA LEU A 242 -25.56 -7.16 0.23
C LEU A 242 -25.74 -5.65 0.02
N LEU A 243 -25.33 -5.13 -1.13
CA LEU A 243 -25.48 -3.71 -1.47
C LEU A 243 -26.95 -3.31 -1.71
N LYS A 244 -27.81 -4.26 -2.10
CA LYS A 244 -29.26 -4.05 -2.24
C LYS A 244 -30.02 -4.22 -0.91
N GLY A 245 -29.56 -5.11 -0.03
CA GLY A 245 -30.19 -5.40 1.26
C GLY A 245 -30.01 -4.31 2.33
N ALA A 246 -29.06 -3.39 2.16
CA ALA A 246 -28.87 -2.26 3.07
C ALA A 246 -29.90 -1.12 2.90
N ARG A 247 -30.81 -1.20 1.91
CA ARG A 247 -31.84 -0.19 1.65
C ARG A 247 -33.23 -0.49 2.21
N THR A 248 -33.44 -1.59 2.95
CA THR A 248 -34.80 -2.01 3.37
C THR A 248 -35.07 -2.06 4.87
N LYS A 249 -34.30 -1.35 5.71
CA LYS A 249 -34.69 -1.12 7.12
C LYS A 249 -34.38 0.31 7.59
N ILE A 250 -34.90 1.29 6.86
CA ILE A 250 -35.30 2.57 7.46
C ILE A 250 -36.62 2.91 6.77
N GLN A 251 -37.73 2.55 7.41
CA GLN A 251 -39.00 3.22 7.19
C GLN A 251 -39.26 4.11 8.41
N PRO A 252 -39.94 5.26 8.21
CA PRO A 252 -40.17 6.27 9.25
C PRO A 252 -40.98 5.73 10.44
#